data_AF-A0A6N7MGL7-F1
#
_entry.id   AF-A0A6N7MGL7-F1
#
_cell.length_a   1.000
_cell.length_b   1.000
_cell.length_c   1.000
_cell.angle_alpha   90.00
_cell.angle_beta   90.00
_cell.angle_gamma   90.00
#
_symmetry.space_group_name_H-M   'P 1'
#
loop_
_entity.id
_entity.type
_entity.pdbx_description
1 polymer ?
#
loop_
_entity_poly.entity_id
_entity_poly.type
_entity_poly.pdbx_seq_one_letter_code
_entity_poly.pdbx_strand_id
1 'polypeptide(L)'
;MDNIIIIAIVFQVVGVLFDVFGVLLIIYSDEKKLPLKPDSLTDIIGPLLNKDHRISPSKIFNDLFGHDYNKKIKRKKISGIGLILIGALIMITGLALFIIEHYS
;
A
#
# COMPACT_ATOMS: atom_id res chain seq x y z
N MET A 1 -2.69 -15.36 -36.35
CA MET A 1 -1.50 -15.78 -35.61
C MET A 1 -0.84 -14.57 -34.92
N ASP A 2 -0.41 -13.54 -35.65
CA ASP A 2 0.29 -12.39 -35.05
C ASP A 2 -0.50 -11.64 -33.95
N ASN A 3 -1.83 -11.54 -34.09
CA ASN A 3 -2.67 -10.83 -33.14
C ASN A 3 -2.69 -11.48 -31.74
N ILE A 4 -2.60 -12.81 -31.63
CA ILE A 4 -2.66 -13.52 -30.34
C ILE A 4 -1.35 -13.37 -29.58
N ILE A 5 -0.22 -13.39 -30.30
CA ILE A 5 1.11 -13.12 -29.73
C ILE A 5 1.18 -11.69 -29.20
N ILE A 6 0.69 -10.71 -29.97
CA ILE A 6 0.64 -9.31 -29.53
C ILE A 6 -0.22 -9.17 -28.26
N ILE A 7 -1.38 -9.82 -28.21
CA ILE A 7 -2.27 -9.83 -27.04
C ILE A 7 -1.55 -10.44 -25.83
N ALA A 8 -0.87 -11.58 -25.98
CA ALA A 8 -0.12 -12.21 -24.90
C ALA A 8 0.98 -11.30 -24.32
N ILE A 9 1.72 -10.59 -25.19
CA ILE A 9 2.73 -9.61 -24.77
C ILE A 9 2.07 -8.46 -24.00
N VAL A 10 0.92 -7.96 -24.45
CA VAL A 10 0.17 -6.92 -23.73
C VAL A 10 -0.24 -7.40 -22.34
N PHE A 11 -0.72 -8.64 -22.20
CA PHE A 11 -1.05 -9.23 -20.89
C PHE A 11 0.17 -9.30 -19.96
N GLN A 12 1.35 -9.66 -20.48
CA GLN A 12 2.58 -9.68 -19.68
C GLN A 12 2.98 -8.28 -19.22
N VAL A 13 2.99 -7.29 -20.12
CA VAL A 13 3.35 -5.91 -19.78
C VAL A 13 2.38 -5.32 -18.76
N VAL A 14 1.07 -5.53 -18.95
CA VAL A 14 0.04 -5.05 -18.01
C VAL A 14 0.22 -5.73 -16.65
N GLY A 15 0.42 -7.04 -16.61
CA GLY A 15 0.65 -7.77 -15.36
C GLY A 15 1.85 -7.25 -14.57
N VAL A 16 2.99 -7.02 -15.24
CA VAL A 16 4.19 -6.45 -14.61
C VAL A 16 3.92 -5.04 -14.06
N LEU A 17 3.15 -4.20 -14.77
CA LEU A 17 2.79 -2.87 -14.26
C LEU A 17 1.95 -2.96 -12.98
N PHE A 18 0.96 -3.86 -12.93
CA PHE A 18 0.14 -4.09 -11.73
C PHE A 18 1.00 -4.52 -10.53
N ASP A 19 1.96 -5.42 -10.75
CA ASP A 19 2.87 -5.90 -9.71
C ASP A 19 3.80 -4.79 -9.21
N VAL A 20 4.38 -4.00 -10.13
CA VAL A 20 5.22 -2.85 -9.77
C VAL A 20 4.42 -1.84 -8.95
N PHE A 21 3.20 -1.50 -9.36
CA PHE A 21 2.33 -0.59 -8.60
C PHE A 21 1.97 -1.17 -7.23
N GLY A 22 1.67 -2.47 -7.15
CA GLY A 22 1.36 -3.14 -5.89
C GLY A 22 2.53 -3.13 -4.91
N VAL A 23 3.74 -3.44 -5.38
CA VAL A 23 4.97 -3.38 -4.58
C VAL A 23 5.26 -1.97 -4.12
N LEU A 24 5.15 -0.97 -5.01
CA LEU A 24 5.35 0.44 -4.67
C LEU A 24 4.37 0.86 -3.56
N LEU A 25 3.10 0.47 -3.66
CA LEU A 25 2.08 0.79 -2.66
C LEU A 25 2.40 0.19 -1.28
N ILE A 26 2.97 -1.02 -1.25
CA ILE A 26 3.41 -1.69 -0.01
C ILE A 26 4.60 -0.94 0.61
N ILE A 27 5.62 -0.61 -0.19
CA ILE A 27 6.83 0.09 0.27
C ILE A 27 6.47 1.49 0.80
N TYR A 28 5.69 2.27 0.05
CA TYR A 28 5.20 3.59 0.50
C TYR A 28 4.36 3.50 1.79
N SER A 29 3.69 2.37 2.01
CA SER A 29 2.92 2.15 3.25
C SER A 29 3.81 1.78 4.44
N ASP A 30 5.01 1.26 4.20
CA ASP A 30 6.00 1.00 5.24
C ASP A 30 6.89 2.20 5.54
N GLU A 31 7.29 3.00 4.54
CA GLU A 31 8.11 4.20 4.77
C GLU A 31 7.40 5.26 5.61
N LYS A 32 6.07 5.36 5.54
CA LYS A 32 5.33 6.29 6.41
C LYS A 32 5.46 5.98 7.90
N LYS A 33 5.91 4.78 8.30
CA LYS A 33 5.91 4.32 9.70
C LYS A 33 6.88 5.03 10.66
N LEU A 34 7.68 6.01 10.25
CA LEU A 34 8.63 6.68 11.18
C LEU A 34 8.79 8.17 10.87
N PRO A 35 8.98 9.08 11.85
CA PRO A 35 8.65 9.06 13.28
C PRO A 35 7.54 10.07 13.62
N LEU A 36 6.65 9.75 14.57
CA LEU A 36 5.84 10.76 15.27
C LEU A 36 6.77 11.60 16.15
N LYS A 37 7.54 12.50 15.54
CA LYS A 37 8.15 13.61 16.27
C LYS A 37 7.19 14.78 16.12
N PRO A 38 6.54 15.25 17.20
CA PRO A 38 5.70 16.43 17.10
C PRO A 38 6.59 17.65 16.88
N ASP A 39 6.72 18.08 15.63
CA ASP A 39 7.19 19.42 15.27
C ASP A 39 5.99 20.37 15.35
N SER A 40 5.60 20.76 16.56
CA SER A 40 4.79 21.97 16.69
C SER A 40 4.99 22.61 18.06
N LEU A 41 5.40 23.88 18.03
CA LEU A 41 5.52 24.77 19.19
C LEU A 41 4.19 24.92 19.99
N THR A 42 3.07 24.40 19.46
CA THR A 42 1.78 24.26 20.14
C THR A 42 1.78 23.29 21.32
N ASP A 43 2.71 22.32 21.37
CA ASP A 43 2.88 21.40 22.51
C ASP A 43 3.53 22.06 23.74
N ILE A 44 4.08 23.27 23.60
CA ILE A 44 4.69 24.03 24.71
C ILE A 44 3.63 24.80 25.51
N ILE A 45 2.49 25.13 24.89
CA ILE A 45 1.41 25.93 25.50
C ILE A 45 0.31 25.01 26.11
N GLY A 46 0.10 23.81 25.56
CA GLY A 46 -0.84 22.83 26.10
C GLY A 46 -0.65 22.43 27.58
N PRO A 47 0.59 22.28 28.10
CA PRO A 47 0.84 21.95 29.51
C PRO A 47 0.57 23.12 30.46
N LEU A 48 0.57 24.36 29.98
CA LEU A 48 0.35 25.55 30.81
C LEU A 48 -1.14 25.79 31.13
N LEU A 49 -2.05 25.14 30.39
CA LEU A 49 -3.50 25.27 30.54
C LEU A 49 -4.17 24.07 31.23
N ASN A 50 -3.51 22.90 31.31
CA ASN A 50 -4.08 21.70 31.92
C ASN A 50 -3.50 21.43 33.31
N LYS A 51 -4.15 22.04 34.30
CA LYS A 51 -3.96 21.86 35.75
C LYS A 51 -4.31 20.46 36.28
N ASP A 52 -4.22 19.39 35.49
CA ASP A 52 -4.55 18.02 35.94
C ASP A 52 -3.50 16.99 35.49
N HIS A 53 -2.55 16.73 36.39
CA HIS A 53 -1.38 15.86 36.24
C HIS A 53 -1.68 14.34 36.23
N ARG A 54 -2.60 13.83 35.39
CA ARG A 54 -2.83 12.36 35.35
C ARG A 54 -2.83 11.68 33.99
N ILE A 55 -2.86 12.43 32.90
CA ILE A 55 -2.97 11.79 31.57
C ILE A 55 -1.82 12.30 30.71
N SER A 56 -0.89 11.39 30.38
CA SER A 56 0.20 11.75 29.48
C SER A 56 -0.40 12.13 28.12
N PRO A 57 -0.05 13.31 27.56
CA PRO A 57 -0.55 13.75 26.26
C PRO A 57 -0.27 12.72 25.15
N SER A 58 0.82 11.97 25.29
CA SER A 58 1.21 10.87 24.40
C SER A 58 0.23 9.70 24.38
N LYS A 59 -0.44 9.39 25.49
CA LYS A 59 -1.43 8.31 25.56
C LYS A 59 -2.71 8.69 24.81
N ILE A 60 -3.19 9.91 25.02
CA ILE A 60 -4.38 10.44 24.33
C ILE A 60 -4.13 10.48 22.82
N PHE A 61 -2.95 10.95 22.40
CA PHE A 61 -2.61 11.04 20.98
C PHE A 61 -2.51 9.65 20.32
N ASN A 62 -1.89 8.67 20.98
CA ASN A 62 -1.81 7.30 20.47
C ASN A 62 -3.18 6.61 20.42
N ASP A 63 -4.05 6.82 21.40
CA ASP A 63 -5.40 6.23 21.40
C ASP A 63 -6.32 6.87 20.36
N LEU A 64 -6.26 8.19 20.16
CA LEU A 64 -7.09 8.87 19.15
C LEU A 64 -6.57 8.71 17.71
N PHE A 65 -5.27 8.88 17.49
CA PHE A 65 -4.72 8.96 16.13
C PHE A 65 -3.95 7.72 15.70
N GLY A 66 -3.42 6.93 16.65
CA GLY A 66 -2.66 5.72 16.35
C GLY A 66 -3.50 4.61 15.73
N HIS A 67 -4.77 4.47 16.16
CA HIS A 67 -5.67 3.44 15.65
C HIS A 67 -6.08 3.68 14.19
N ASP A 68 -6.48 4.90 13.84
CA ASP A 68 -6.90 5.25 12.48
C ASP A 68 -5.73 5.29 11.49
N TYR A 69 -4.56 5.74 11.94
CA TYR A 69 -3.34 5.73 11.16
C TYR A 69 -2.90 4.30 10.81
N ASN A 70 -2.89 3.40 11.80
CA ASN A 70 -2.52 2.00 11.60
C ASN A 70 -3.54 1.26 10.71
N LYS A 71 -4.84 1.61 10.82
CA LYS A 71 -5.89 1.10 9.94
C LYS A 71 -5.71 1.54 8.48
N LYS A 72 -5.33 2.81 8.24
CA LYS A 72 -5.04 3.32 6.88
C LYS A 72 -3.84 2.62 6.25
N ILE A 73 -2.76 2.39 7.00
CA ILE A 73 -1.58 1.65 6.51
C ILE A 73 -1.94 0.20 6.17
N LYS A 74 -2.66 -0.49 7.07
CA LYS A 74 -3.10 -1.88 6.82
C LYS A 74 -3.94 -1.98 5.55
N ARG A 75 -4.86 -1.04 5.32
CA ARG A 75 -5.68 -0.99 4.09
C ARG A 75 -4.82 -0.83 2.84
N LYS A 76 -3.87 0.10 2.82
CA LYS A 76 -2.98 0.29 1.66
C LYS A 76 -2.11 -0.93 1.38
N LYS A 77 -1.59 -1.60 2.42
CA LYS A 77 -0.87 -2.87 2.25
C LYS A 77 -1.74 -3.96 1.62
N ILE A 78 -2.98 -4.11 2.10
CA ILE A 78 -3.93 -5.08 1.53
C ILE A 78 -4.24 -4.74 0.07
N SER A 79 -4.44 -3.46 -0.25
CA SER A 79 -4.63 -3.02 -1.65
C SER A 79 -3.42 -3.32 -2.53
N GLY A 80 -2.19 -3.15 -2.01
CA GLY A 80 -0.97 -3.46 -2.74
C GLY A 80 -0.79 -4.94 -3.01
N ILE A 81 -1.08 -5.79 -2.02
CA ILE A 81 -1.11 -7.25 -2.18
C ILE A 81 -2.18 -7.66 -3.20
N GLY A 82 -3.36 -7.02 -3.14
CA GLY A 82 -4.44 -7.26 -4.11
C GLY A 82 -4.04 -6.94 -5.54
N LEU A 83 -3.32 -5.83 -5.77
CA LEU A 83 -2.80 -5.47 -7.09
C LEU A 83 -1.80 -6.51 -7.62
N ILE A 84 -0.92 -7.04 -6.77
CA ILE A 84 0.03 -8.10 -7.15
C ILE A 84 -0.71 -9.39 -7.52
N LEU A 85 -1.74 -9.77 -6.76
CA LEU A 85 -2.52 -10.97 -7.08
C LEU A 85 -3.25 -10.83 -8.43
N ILE A 86 -3.78 -9.64 -8.73
CA ILE A 86 -4.42 -9.35 -10.01
C ILE A 86 -3.39 -9.39 -11.14
N GLY A 87 -2.22 -8.76 -10.97
CA GLY A 87 -1.14 -8.76 -11.95
C GLY A 87 -0.66 -10.18 -12.28
N ALA A 88 -0.46 -11.01 -11.26
CA ALA A 88 -0.12 -12.43 -11.43
C ALA A 88 -1.19 -13.20 -12.24
N LEU A 89 -2.47 -12.97 -11.99
CA LEU A 89 -3.58 -13.64 -12.68
C LEU A 89 -3.65 -13.25 -14.16
N ILE A 90 -3.39 -11.97 -14.46
CA ILE A 90 -3.28 -11.43 -15.82
C ILE A 90 -2.10 -12.09 -16.56
N MET A 91 -0.94 -12.23 -15.91
CA MET A 91 0.24 -12.89 -16.51
C MET A 91 0.00 -14.37 -16.81
N ILE A 92 -0.65 -15.10 -15.90
CA ILE A 92 -1.02 -16.52 -16.12
C ILE A 92 -1.94 -16.64 -17.34
N THR A 93 -2.88 -15.73 -17.49
CA THR A 93 -3.81 -15.71 -18.64
C THR A 93 -3.08 -15.43 -19.95
N GLY A 94 -2.17 -14.45 -19.96
CA GLY A 94 -1.31 -14.16 -21.11
C GLY A 94 -0.44 -15.37 -21.50
N LEU A 95 0.11 -16.07 -20.51
CA LEU A 95 0.89 -17.29 -20.72
C LEU A 95 0.05 -18.43 -21.29
N ALA A 96 -1.16 -18.63 -20.78
CA ALA A 96 -2.09 -19.66 -21.28
C ALA A 96 -2.46 -19.42 -22.76
N LEU A 97 -2.74 -18.17 -23.14
CA LEU A 97 -3.00 -17.80 -24.53
C LEU A 97 -1.79 -18.07 -25.44
N PHE A 98 -0.58 -17.79 -24.97
CA PHE A 98 0.65 -18.06 -25.71
C PHE A 98 0.87 -19.56 -25.92
N ILE A 99 0.64 -20.38 -24.90
CA ILE A 99 0.73 -21.85 -24.99
C ILE A 99 -0.31 -22.38 -25.99
N ILE A 100 -1.57 -21.94 -25.90
CA ILE A 100 -2.63 -22.38 -26.83
C ILE A 100 -2.24 -22.07 -28.28
N GLU A 101 -1.72 -20.87 -28.57
CA GLU A 101 -1.28 -20.51 -29.92
C GLU A 101 -0.10 -21.37 -30.40
N HIS A 102 0.86 -21.67 -29.53
CA HIS A 102 2.05 -22.43 -29.92
C HIS A 102 1.78 -23.92 -30.20
N TYR A 103 0.72 -24.48 -29.60
CA TYR A 103 0.36 -25.90 -29.73
C TYR A 103 -0.90 -26.15 -30.58
N SER A 104 -1.53 -25.09 -31.11
CA SER A 104 -2.65 -25.19 -32.07
C SER A 104 -2.16 -25.23 -33.51
#